data_AF-A0A7S0JHN0-F1
#
_entry.id   AF-A0A7S0JHN0-F1
#
_cell.length_a   1.000
_cell.length_b   1.000
_cell.length_c   1.000
_cell.angle_alpha   90.00
_cell.angle_beta   90.00
_cell.angle_gamma   90.00
#
_symmetry.space_group_name_H-M   'P 1'
#
loop_
_entity.id
_entity.type
_entity.pdbx_description
1 polymer ?
#
loop_
_entity_poly.entity_id
_entity_poly.type
_entity_poly.pdbx_seq_one_letter_code
_entity_poly.pdbx_strand_id
1 'polypeptide(L)'
;AAAAAAATATRDFQVDTRPPFPAPNDTYADYPQLARYVNQAYACAHGYTLLYMQLLERGCHHEFSGWRHPSYCKLPAIAAALSLGYERVVFVDSDAWFRPHAPSLPALERAF
;
A
#
# COMPACT_ATOMS: atom_id res chain seq x y z
N ALA A 1 -13.25 8.78 33.57
CA ALA A 1 -13.58 9.64 32.42
C ALA A 1 -12.30 10.30 31.92
N ALA A 2 -12.17 10.44 30.59
CA ALA A 2 -10.94 10.69 29.80
C ALA A 2 -10.03 9.45 29.70
N ALA A 3 -9.53 8.99 28.55
CA ALA A 3 -9.48 9.44 27.16
C ALA A 3 -9.42 8.15 26.29
N ALA A 4 -9.78 8.07 25.03
CA ALA A 4 -9.86 9.05 23.97
C ALA A 4 -11.03 8.67 23.06
N ALA A 5 -11.53 9.65 22.33
CA ALA A 5 -12.50 9.46 21.26
C ALA A 5 -12.14 8.21 20.45
N ALA A 6 -13.11 7.31 20.28
CA ALA A 6 -13.08 6.35 19.20
C ALA A 6 -12.89 7.15 17.92
N ALA A 7 -11.64 7.22 17.44
CA ALA A 7 -11.28 7.89 16.22
C ALA A 7 -12.04 7.15 15.12
N THR A 8 -13.09 7.80 14.65
CA THR A 8 -13.98 7.39 13.58
C THR A 8 -13.18 6.80 12.43
N ALA A 9 -13.29 5.48 12.27
CA ALA A 9 -12.78 4.62 11.19
C ALA A 9 -11.79 5.30 10.23
N THR A 10 -10.51 5.16 10.56
CA THR A 10 -9.39 5.56 9.71
C THR A 10 -9.45 4.76 8.39
N ARG A 11 -9.69 5.47 7.28
CA ARG A 11 -9.90 4.91 5.93
C ARG A 11 -8.56 4.85 5.23
N ASP A 12 -7.90 3.69 5.25
CA ASP A 12 -6.45 3.68 5.11
C ASP A 12 -5.89 2.67 4.09
N PHE A 13 -4.69 3.00 3.64
CA PHE A 13 -4.19 2.91 2.28
C PHE A 13 -2.92 2.03 2.25
N GLN A 14 -2.67 1.28 1.16
CA GLN A 14 -1.60 0.29 1.07
C GLN A 14 -0.69 0.51 -0.16
N VAL A 15 0.64 0.42 0.02
CA VAL A 15 1.64 0.42 -1.08
C VAL A 15 2.63 -0.76 -0.95
N ASP A 16 2.92 -1.32 -2.13
CA ASP A 16 3.59 -2.55 -2.59
C ASP A 16 4.88 -3.11 -1.92
N THR A 17 4.99 -4.42 -2.13
CA THR A 17 5.89 -5.49 -1.70
C THR A 17 6.89 -5.91 -2.81
N ARG A 18 7.79 -5.04 -3.28
CA ARG A 18 8.92 -5.51 -4.11
C ARG A 18 10.15 -5.80 -3.24
N PRO A 19 10.91 -6.87 -3.54
CA PRO A 19 12.10 -7.21 -2.77
C PRO A 19 13.17 -6.12 -2.93
N PRO A 20 14.03 -5.89 -1.91
CA PRO A 20 15.04 -4.83 -1.88
C PRO A 20 16.24 -5.07 -2.82
N PHE A 21 16.12 -5.87 -3.87
CA PHE A 21 17.25 -6.22 -4.72
C PHE A 21 17.14 -5.56 -6.10
N PRO A 22 17.59 -4.30 -6.25
CA PRO A 22 17.97 -3.85 -7.57
C PRO A 22 19.14 -4.70 -8.04
N ALA A 23 19.10 -5.16 -9.29
CA ALA A 23 20.32 -5.63 -9.93
C ALA A 23 21.36 -4.49 -9.90
N PRO A 24 22.68 -4.77 -9.91
CA PRO A 24 23.73 -3.75 -9.70
C PRO A 24 23.68 -2.53 -10.66
N ASN A 25 22.88 -2.57 -11.72
CA ASN A 25 22.72 -1.53 -12.73
C ASN A 25 21.27 -1.01 -12.85
N ASP A 26 20.43 -1.30 -11.87
CA ASP A 26 18.99 -1.08 -11.99
C ASP A 26 18.60 0.31 -11.47
N THR A 27 18.40 1.25 -12.40
CA THR A 27 17.81 2.57 -12.12
C THR A 27 16.37 2.47 -11.60
N TYR A 28 15.74 1.27 -11.66
CA TYR A 28 14.49 0.99 -10.96
C TYR A 28 14.62 0.96 -9.43
N ALA A 29 15.83 0.93 -8.85
CA ALA A 29 16.00 0.98 -7.39
C ALA A 29 15.31 2.21 -6.75
N ASP A 30 15.33 3.33 -7.47
CA ASP A 30 14.85 4.62 -6.98
C ASP A 30 13.35 4.80 -7.19
N TYR A 31 12.74 4.03 -8.10
CA TYR A 31 11.36 4.23 -8.54
C TYR A 31 10.33 3.81 -7.47
N PRO A 32 10.45 2.64 -6.80
CA PRO A 32 9.64 2.29 -5.64
C PRO A 32 9.78 3.25 -4.47
N GLN A 33 10.99 3.80 -4.27
CA GLN A 33 11.24 4.77 -3.20
C GLN A 33 10.57 6.11 -3.50
N LEU A 34 10.65 6.57 -4.75
CA LEU A 34 9.93 7.76 -5.21
C LEU A 34 8.41 7.56 -5.11
N ALA A 35 7.88 6.44 -5.62
CA ALA A 35 6.46 6.11 -5.53
C ALA A 35 5.99 6.10 -4.09
N ARG A 36 6.76 5.49 -3.17
CA ARG A 36 6.49 5.52 -1.72
C ARG A 36 6.44 6.96 -1.20
N TYR A 37 7.43 7.79 -1.51
CA TYR A 37 7.49 9.17 -1.01
C TYR A 37 6.30 10.01 -1.51
N VAL A 38 5.97 9.91 -2.79
CA VAL A 38 4.82 10.62 -3.38
C VAL A 38 3.49 10.14 -2.78
N ASN A 39 3.34 8.82 -2.62
CA ASN A 39 2.14 8.23 -2.02
C ASN A 39 2.02 8.57 -0.53
N GLN A 40 3.13 8.71 0.19
CA GLN A 40 3.12 9.19 1.57
C GLN A 40 2.66 10.65 1.65
N ALA A 41 3.13 11.52 0.76
CA ALA A 41 2.68 12.91 0.71
C ALA A 41 1.17 13.00 0.41
N TYR A 42 0.68 12.19 -0.55
CA TYR A 42 -0.75 12.09 -0.85
C TYR A 42 -1.57 11.60 0.34
N ALA A 43 -1.13 10.53 1.01
CA ALA A 43 -1.79 9.98 2.20
C ALA A 43 -1.88 11.02 3.32
N CYS A 44 -0.77 11.72 3.62
CA CYS A 44 -0.73 12.81 4.59
C CYS A 44 -1.69 13.95 4.23
N ALA A 45 -1.75 14.36 2.96
CA ALA A 45 -2.61 15.45 2.50
C ALA A 45 -4.11 15.15 2.63
N HIS A 46 -4.49 13.87 2.61
CA HIS A 46 -5.89 13.44 2.65
C HIS A 46 -6.29 12.72 3.94
N GLY A 47 -5.39 12.62 4.92
CA GLY A 47 -5.65 11.99 6.21
C GLY A 47 -5.77 10.46 6.15
N TYR A 48 -5.02 9.84 5.24
CA TYR A 48 -4.91 8.37 5.13
C TYR A 48 -3.65 7.86 5.84
N THR A 49 -3.74 6.70 6.48
CA THR A 49 -2.56 5.93 6.91
C THR A 49 -1.98 5.18 5.71
N LEU A 50 -0.68 5.31 5.51
CA LEU A 50 0.06 4.53 4.52
C LEU A 50 0.69 3.30 5.18
N LEU A 51 0.25 2.11 4.78
CA LEU A 51 0.95 0.86 5.09
C LEU A 51 1.96 0.54 4.00
N TYR A 52 3.24 0.54 4.37
CA TYR A 52 4.32 0.09 3.50
C TYR A 52 4.71 -1.32 3.89
N MET A 53 4.40 -2.30 3.03
CA MET A 53 4.72 -3.71 3.27
C MET A 53 5.84 -4.14 2.34
N GLN A 54 6.91 -4.69 2.89
CA GLN A 54 8.06 -5.15 2.12
C GLN A 54 8.01 -6.67 1.93
N LEU A 55 8.28 -7.15 0.71
CA LEU A 55 8.45 -8.58 0.48
C LEU A 55 9.81 -9.01 1.01
N LEU A 56 9.80 -9.93 1.98
CA LEU A 56 11.03 -10.49 2.55
C LEU A 56 11.64 -11.57 1.65
N GLU A 57 10.83 -12.20 0.80
CA GLU A 57 11.22 -13.33 -0.03
C GLU A 57 10.98 -13.07 -1.52
N ARG A 58 11.25 -14.06 -2.38
CA ARG A 58 11.03 -13.95 -3.84
C ARG A 58 9.58 -14.22 -4.26
N GLY A 59 8.65 -14.26 -3.29
CA GLY A 59 7.25 -14.58 -3.50
C GLY A 59 6.51 -14.64 -2.17
N CYS A 60 5.29 -15.15 -2.22
CA CYS A 60 4.45 -15.39 -1.05
C CYS A 60 3.99 -16.83 -1.03
N HIS A 61 3.89 -17.39 0.17
CA HIS A 61 3.34 -18.72 0.37
C HIS A 61 1.84 -18.63 0.66
N HIS A 62 1.04 -19.36 -0.11
CA HIS A 62 -0.40 -19.49 0.07
C HIS A 62 -0.72 -20.91 0.51
N GLU A 63 -1.52 -21.06 1.56
CA GLU A 63 -1.85 -22.37 2.16
C GLU A 63 -2.30 -23.43 1.14
N PHE A 64 -3.17 -23.04 0.20
CA PHE A 64 -3.73 -23.97 -0.80
C PHE A 64 -3.02 -23.96 -2.16
N SER A 65 -2.21 -22.92 -2.43
CA SER A 65 -1.62 -22.69 -3.76
C SER A 65 -0.08 -22.71 -3.77
N GLY A 66 0.54 -22.97 -2.62
CA GLY A 66 1.97 -22.99 -2.43
C GLY A 66 2.64 -21.64 -2.71
N TRP A 67 3.88 -21.69 -3.20
CA TRP A 67 4.64 -20.49 -3.58
C TRP A 67 4.06 -19.82 -4.82
N ARG A 68 3.82 -18.51 -4.71
CA ARG A 68 3.31 -17.67 -5.79
C ARG A 68 4.29 -16.56 -6.15
N HIS A 69 4.24 -16.18 -7.42
CA HIS A 69 4.98 -15.05 -7.96
C HIS A 69 4.66 -13.75 -7.18
N PRO A 70 5.63 -12.83 -6.98
CA PRO A 70 5.44 -11.59 -6.22
C PRO A 70 4.18 -10.77 -6.56
N SER A 71 3.75 -10.80 -7.82
CA SER A 71 2.51 -10.13 -8.26
C SER A 71 1.23 -10.62 -7.57
N TYR A 72 1.23 -11.82 -6.98
CA TYR A 72 0.11 -12.35 -6.20
C TYR A 72 0.13 -11.90 -4.73
N CYS A 73 1.25 -11.34 -4.27
CA CYS A 73 1.44 -11.00 -2.86
C CYS A 73 0.65 -9.77 -2.42
N LYS A 74 0.01 -9.08 -3.36
CA LYS A 74 -1.00 -8.06 -3.06
C LYS A 74 -2.18 -8.61 -2.26
N LEU A 75 -2.60 -9.85 -2.52
CA LEU A 75 -3.73 -10.48 -1.82
C LEU A 75 -3.45 -10.72 -0.32
N PRO A 76 -2.37 -11.41 0.09
CA PRO A 76 -2.07 -11.58 1.51
C PRO A 76 -1.77 -10.24 2.19
N ALA A 77 -1.22 -9.26 1.48
CA ALA A 77 -0.97 -7.95 2.03
C ALA A 77 -2.27 -7.16 2.30
N ILE A 78 -3.26 -7.23 1.39
CA ILE A 78 -4.62 -6.69 1.62
C ILE A 78 -5.29 -7.42 2.78
N ALA A 79 -5.22 -8.76 2.83
CA ALA A 79 -5.79 -9.55 3.91
C ALA A 79 -5.18 -9.18 5.28
N ALA A 80 -3.87 -8.94 5.33
CA ALA A 80 -3.19 -8.48 6.53
C ALA A 80 -3.71 -7.11 6.97
N ALA A 81 -3.87 -6.14 6.06
CA ALA A 81 -4.46 -4.85 6.38
C ALA A 81 -5.90 -4.99 6.93
N LEU A 82 -6.76 -5.77 6.28
CA LEU A 82 -8.12 -6.02 6.78
C LEU A 82 -8.10 -6.64 8.19
N SER A 83 -7.17 -7.56 8.47
CA SER A 83 -7.03 -8.18 9.80
C SER A 83 -6.60 -7.21 10.91
N LEU A 84 -5.98 -6.08 10.54
CA LEU A 84 -5.62 -5.00 11.47
C LEU A 84 -6.80 -4.06 11.78
N GLY A 85 -7.97 -4.29 11.17
CA GLY A 85 -9.19 -3.52 11.42
C GLY A 85 -9.45 -2.39 10.42
N TYR A 86 -8.71 -2.32 9.32
CA TYR A 86 -8.99 -1.36 8.25
C TYR A 86 -10.24 -1.78 7.46
N GLU A 87 -11.22 -0.89 7.33
CA GLU A 87 -12.50 -1.21 6.66
C GLU A 87 -12.42 -1.16 5.13
N ARG A 88 -11.56 -0.29 4.60
CA ARG A 88 -11.33 -0.11 3.16
C ARG A 88 -9.84 -0.09 2.93
N VAL A 89 -9.39 -0.87 1.94
CA VAL A 89 -7.99 -0.99 1.56
C VAL A 89 -7.86 -0.73 0.07
N VAL A 90 -7.01 0.22 -0.29
CA VAL A 90 -6.61 0.45 -1.69
C VAL A 90 -5.17 0.00 -1.85
N PHE A 91 -4.96 -0.96 -2.76
CA PHE A 91 -3.63 -1.43 -3.10
C PHE A 91 -3.04 -0.59 -4.24
N VAL A 92 -1.80 -0.13 -4.06
CA VAL A 92 -1.04 0.60 -5.08
C VAL A 92 0.25 -0.15 -5.34
N ASP A 93 0.48 -0.54 -6.61
CA ASP A 93 1.74 -1.16 -7.04
C ASP A 93 2.93 -0.18 -6.85
N SER A 94 4.16 -0.68 -6.70
CA SER A 94 5.33 0.14 -6.34
C SER A 94 5.81 1.02 -7.48
N ASP A 95 5.29 0.82 -8.67
CA ASP A 95 5.51 1.65 -9.86
C ASP A 95 4.31 2.57 -10.15
N ALA A 96 3.36 2.67 -9.22
CA ALA A 96 2.21 3.55 -9.32
C ALA A 96 2.21 4.61 -8.20
N TRP A 97 1.77 5.82 -8.54
CA TRP A 97 1.59 6.89 -7.57
C TRP A 97 0.48 7.86 -7.97
N PHE A 98 -0.02 8.58 -6.96
CA PHE A 98 -0.96 9.67 -7.16
C PHE A 98 -0.23 10.92 -7.65
N ARG A 99 -0.81 11.60 -8.65
CA ARG A 99 -0.28 12.90 -9.09
C ARG A 99 -0.38 13.93 -7.96
N PRO A 100 0.50 14.93 -7.93
CA PRO A 100 0.30 16.12 -7.11
C PRO A 100 -1.11 16.68 -7.34
N HIS A 101 -1.82 17.00 -6.26
CA HIS A 101 -3.21 17.51 -6.29
C HIS A 101 -4.26 16.53 -6.86
N ALA A 102 -3.96 15.24 -6.93
CA ALA A 102 -5.00 14.25 -7.21
C ALA A 102 -6.16 14.38 -6.21
N PRO A 103 -7.42 14.19 -6.64
CA PRO A 103 -8.56 14.24 -5.73
C PRO A 103 -8.51 13.08 -4.73
N SER A 104 -9.27 13.19 -3.64
CA SER A 104 -9.37 12.15 -2.61
C SER A 104 -9.96 10.85 -3.18
N LEU A 105 -9.68 9.70 -2.55
CA LEU A 105 -10.23 8.40 -2.98
C LEU A 105 -11.76 8.41 -3.10
N PRO A 106 -12.54 8.95 -2.15
CA PRO A 106 -13.99 9.05 -2.31
C PRO A 106 -14.45 9.99 -3.43
N ALA A 107 -13.60 10.91 -3.89
CA ALA A 107 -13.90 11.73 -5.05
C ALA A 107 -13.59 10.99 -6.35
N LEU A 108 -12.52 10.19 -6.39
CA LEU A 108 -12.21 9.29 -7.50
C LEU A 108 -13.30 8.22 -7.67
N GLU A 109 -13.74 7.58 -6.59
CA GLU A 109 -14.81 6.58 -6.60
C GLU A 109 -16.14 7.11 -7.16
N ARG A 110 -16.45 8.40 -6.96
CA ARG A 110 -17.69 9.02 -7.45
C ARG A 110 -17.62 9.43 -8.92
N ALA A 111 -16.43 9.44 -9.51
CA ALA A 111 -16.23 9.81 -10.91
C ALA A 111 -16.43 8.63 -11.88
N PHE A 112 -16.55 7.42 -11.35
CA PHE A 112 -16.78 6.16 -12.08
C PHE A 112 -18.06 5.49 -11.58
#